data_AF-A0A378Q4P2-F1
#
_entry.id   AF-A0A378Q4P2-F1
#
_cell.length_a   1.000
_cell.length_b   1.000
_cell.length_c   1.000
_cell.angle_alpha   90.00
_cell.angle_beta   90.00
_cell.angle_gamma   90.00
#
_symmetry.space_group_name_H-M   'P 1'
#
loop_
_entity.id
_entity.type
_entity.pdbx_description
1 polymer ?
#
loop_
_entity_poly.entity_id
_entity_poly.type
_entity_poly.pdbx_seq_one_letter_code
_entity_poly.pdbx_strand_id
1 'polypeptide(L)'
;MKSSGILFFQALINDTKVLALAPLSVHPTYQKQGVGAALIQHAHKFIQALDYPAVVVLGYSDYYAKFGCQHVGRLGLTAPFDVPDGALRVWVLSDTTYDTLNVEIQYADAFFG
;
A
#
# COMPACT_ATOMS: atom_id res chain seq x y z
N MET A 1 -6.11 -15.56 15.22
CA MET A 1 -7.05 -14.82 14.33
C MET A 1 -7.22 -15.65 13.05
N LYS A 2 -8.46 -16.04 12.69
CA LYS A 2 -8.80 -17.06 11.68
C LYS A 2 -9.63 -16.46 10.53
N SER A 3 -9.16 -15.42 9.87
CA SER A 3 -9.91 -14.79 8.79
C SER A 3 -9.01 -14.30 7.66
N SER A 4 -9.53 -14.38 6.44
CA SER A 4 -8.95 -13.69 5.28
C SER A 4 -9.51 -12.28 5.22
N GLY A 5 -8.68 -11.29 4.92
CA GLY A 5 -9.11 -9.90 4.89
C GLY A 5 -8.02 -8.96 4.39
N ILE A 6 -8.43 -7.73 4.11
CA ILE A 6 -7.57 -6.62 3.70
C ILE A 6 -7.99 -5.38 4.49
N LEU A 7 -7.02 -4.66 5.02
CA LEU A 7 -7.24 -3.43 5.78
C LEU A 7 -6.45 -2.28 5.15
N PHE A 8 -7.04 -1.09 5.24
CA PHE A 8 -6.41 0.18 4.90
C PHE A 8 -6.50 1.11 6.09
N PHE A 9 -5.43 1.85 6.35
CA PHE A 9 -5.40 2.91 7.34
C PHE A 9 -4.78 4.16 6.73
N GLN A 10 -5.03 5.31 7.34
CA GLN A 10 -4.51 6.57 6.85
C GLN A 10 -3.02 6.70 7.19
N ALA A 11 -2.25 7.19 6.22
CA ALA A 11 -0.87 7.65 6.38
C ALA A 11 -0.76 9.06 5.80
N LEU A 12 0.39 9.70 6.00
CA LEU A 12 0.68 11.03 5.46
C LEU A 12 1.92 11.01 4.57
N ILE A 13 1.87 11.78 3.49
CA ILE A 13 3.01 12.12 2.64
C ILE A 13 2.99 13.63 2.50
N ASN A 14 3.94 14.34 3.12
CA ASN A 14 3.99 15.81 3.12
C ASN A 14 2.62 16.45 3.46
N ASP A 15 2.07 16.09 4.62
CA ASP A 15 0.73 16.46 5.12
C ASP A 15 -0.47 16.03 4.25
N THR A 16 -0.22 15.39 3.10
CA THR A 16 -1.27 14.85 2.25
C THR A 16 -1.69 13.48 2.76
N LYS A 17 -2.99 13.32 3.03
CA LYS A 17 -3.57 12.05 3.46
C LYS A 17 -3.51 11.04 2.34
N VAL A 18 -2.98 9.86 2.62
CA VAL A 18 -2.95 8.68 1.73
C VAL A 18 -3.44 7.46 2.48
N LEU A 19 -3.65 6.35 1.77
CA LEU A 19 -3.95 5.06 2.39
C LEU A 19 -2.70 4.18 2.42
N ALA A 20 -2.54 3.40 3.47
CA ALA A 20 -1.57 2.32 3.56
C ALA A 20 -2.29 0.98 3.69
N LEU A 21 -1.94 0.03 2.84
CA LEU A 21 -2.47 -1.33 2.85
C LEU A 21 -1.67 -2.17 3.84
N ALA A 22 -2.25 -2.44 5.01
CA ALA A 22 -1.79 -3.50 5.90
C ALA A 22 -2.80 -3.82 7.02
N PRO A 23 -2.95 -5.11 7.39
CA PRO A 23 -2.44 -6.29 6.69
C PRO A 23 -3.33 -6.70 5.51
N LEU A 24 -2.74 -7.40 4.54
CA LEU A 24 -3.47 -8.36 3.69
C LEU A 24 -3.20 -9.76 4.23
N SER A 25 -4.25 -10.50 4.54
CA SER A 25 -4.15 -11.83 5.11
C SER A 25 -5.09 -12.79 4.41
N VAL A 26 -4.60 -14.00 4.15
CA VAL A 26 -5.39 -15.10 3.60
C VAL A 26 -5.15 -16.31 4.48
N HIS A 27 -6.23 -16.91 4.97
CA HIS A 27 -6.14 -18.12 5.78
C HIS A 27 -5.36 -19.22 5.02
N PRO A 28 -4.45 -19.97 5.67
CA PRO A 28 -3.53 -20.89 4.99
C PRO A 28 -4.19 -21.84 3.98
N THR A 29 -5.35 -22.40 4.33
CA THR A 29 -6.14 -23.31 3.47
C THR A 29 -6.58 -22.68 2.15
N TYR A 30 -6.63 -21.35 2.05
CA TYR A 30 -7.06 -20.62 0.86
C TYR A 30 -5.92 -19.83 0.17
N GLN A 31 -4.68 -19.98 0.65
CA GLN A 31 -3.52 -19.36 0.01
C GLN A 31 -3.26 -20.01 -1.35
N LYS A 32 -2.59 -19.26 -2.25
CA LYS A 32 -2.25 -19.69 -3.63
C LYS A 32 -3.45 -20.06 -4.52
N GLN A 33 -4.68 -19.73 -4.10
CA GLN A 33 -5.92 -19.94 -4.85
C GLN A 33 -6.51 -18.63 -5.42
N GLY A 34 -5.73 -17.55 -5.42
CA GLY A 34 -6.18 -16.24 -5.94
C GLY A 34 -6.97 -15.37 -4.96
N VAL A 35 -7.24 -15.83 -3.73
CA VAL A 35 -8.03 -15.07 -2.75
C VAL A 35 -7.42 -13.70 -2.42
N GLY A 36 -6.10 -13.62 -2.22
CA GLY A 36 -5.43 -12.33 -1.94
C GLY A 36 -5.54 -11.36 -3.12
N ALA A 37 -5.43 -11.87 -4.35
CA ALA A 37 -5.62 -11.07 -5.55
C ALA A 37 -7.06 -10.54 -5.66
N ALA A 38 -8.05 -11.40 -5.38
CA ALA A 38 -9.46 -11.01 -5.37
C ALA A 38 -9.75 -9.95 -4.30
N LEU A 39 -9.14 -10.04 -3.11
CA LEU A 39 -9.27 -9.02 -2.06
C LEU A 39 -8.72 -7.67 -2.51
N ILE A 40 -7.52 -7.62 -3.11
CA ILE A 40 -6.92 -6.38 -3.64
C ILE A 40 -7.81 -5.78 -4.72
N GLN A 41 -8.23 -6.58 -5.70
CA GLN A 41 -9.08 -6.13 -6.81
C GLN A 41 -10.43 -5.62 -6.32
N HIS A 42 -11.02 -6.27 -5.31
CA HIS A 42 -12.28 -5.84 -4.72
C HIS A 42 -12.09 -4.52 -3.96
N ALA A 43 -11.06 -4.41 -3.13
CA ALA A 43 -10.76 -3.19 -2.38
C ALA A 43 -10.51 -1.98 -3.28
N HIS A 44 -9.78 -2.17 -4.39
CA HIS A 44 -9.50 -1.10 -5.36
C HIS A 44 -10.77 -0.46 -5.92
N LYS A 45 -11.86 -1.23 -6.11
CA LYS A 45 -13.14 -0.67 -6.59
C LYS A 45 -13.72 0.36 -5.62
N PHE A 46 -13.51 0.18 -4.32
CA PHE A 46 -13.96 1.13 -3.30
C PHE A 46 -12.99 2.29 -3.16
N ILE A 47 -11.69 2.00 -3.17
CA ILE A 47 -10.67 3.03 -2.96
C ILE A 47 -10.64 4.04 -4.10
N GLN A 48 -10.91 3.61 -5.34
CA GLN A 48 -11.08 4.54 -6.47
C GLN A 48 -12.22 5.55 -6.27
N ALA A 49 -13.20 5.25 -5.42
CA ALA A 49 -14.28 6.18 -5.08
C ALA A 49 -13.95 7.05 -3.86
N LEU A 50 -12.82 6.82 -3.19
CA LEU A 50 -12.35 7.66 -2.08
C LEU A 50 -11.44 8.77 -2.61
N ASP A 51 -11.51 9.93 -1.99
CA ASP A 51 -10.70 11.11 -2.33
C ASP A 51 -9.28 11.03 -1.73
N TYR A 52 -8.58 9.94 -2.01
CA TYR A 52 -7.18 9.74 -1.65
C TYR A 52 -6.32 9.74 -2.91
N PRO A 53 -5.16 10.43 -2.91
CA PRO A 53 -4.32 10.51 -4.10
C PRO A 53 -3.50 9.25 -4.37
N ALA A 54 -3.25 8.44 -3.33
CA ALA A 54 -2.44 7.25 -3.45
C ALA A 54 -2.73 6.19 -2.38
N VAL A 55 -2.36 4.95 -2.69
CA VAL A 55 -2.26 3.84 -1.73
C VAL A 55 -0.82 3.33 -1.72
N VAL A 56 -0.21 3.25 -0.54
CA VAL A 56 1.13 2.66 -0.35
C VAL A 56 1.03 1.26 0.25
N VAL A 57 1.99 0.41 -0.07
CA VAL A 57 2.11 -0.94 0.49
C VAL A 57 3.56 -1.33 0.69
N LEU A 58 3.82 -2.00 1.80
CA LEU A 58 5.09 -2.64 2.10
C LEU A 58 4.94 -4.16 2.02
N GLY A 59 5.69 -4.79 1.12
CA GLY A 59 5.73 -6.25 1.06
C GLY A 59 6.46 -6.79 -0.17
N TYR A 60 6.16 -8.04 -0.55
CA TYR A 60 6.89 -8.70 -1.64
C TYR A 60 6.68 -7.99 -2.98
N SER A 61 7.77 -7.44 -3.54
CA SER A 61 7.78 -6.66 -4.79
C SER A 61 7.03 -7.35 -5.92
N ASP A 62 7.40 -8.60 -6.23
CA ASP A 62 6.81 -9.38 -7.32
C ASP A 62 5.34 -9.71 -7.12
N TYR A 63 4.88 -9.81 -5.86
CA TYR A 63 3.48 -10.08 -5.57
C TYR A 63 2.64 -8.86 -5.90
N TYR A 64 3.01 -7.70 -5.36
CA TYR A 64 2.22 -6.49 -5.49
C TYR A 64 2.32 -5.86 -6.89
N ALA A 65 3.48 -5.99 -7.56
CA ALA A 65 3.69 -5.49 -8.93
C ALA A 65 2.63 -6.00 -9.93
N LYS A 66 2.09 -7.21 -9.71
CA LYS A 66 1.03 -7.81 -10.55
C LYS A 66 -0.27 -7.02 -10.58
N PHE A 67 -0.48 -6.14 -9.60
CA PHE A 67 -1.68 -5.31 -9.47
C PHE A 67 -1.46 -3.87 -9.93
N GLY A 68 -0.38 -3.60 -10.65
CA GLY A 68 -0.13 -2.29 -11.27
C GLY A 68 0.44 -1.21 -10.33
N CYS A 69 0.84 -1.54 -9.09
CA CYS A 69 1.62 -0.60 -8.30
C CYS A 69 3.04 -0.51 -8.80
N GLN A 70 3.61 0.67 -8.69
CA GLN A 70 4.96 0.98 -9.09
C GLN A 70 5.89 1.10 -7.88
N HIS A 71 7.20 0.99 -8.14
CA HIS A 71 8.23 1.29 -7.15
C HIS A 71 8.18 2.78 -6.80
N VAL A 72 8.29 3.10 -5.50
CA VAL A 72 8.15 4.47 -5.00
C VAL A 72 9.30 5.41 -5.34
N GLY A 73 10.46 4.88 -5.75
CA GLY A 73 11.64 5.68 -6.08
C GLY A 73 11.38 6.70 -7.19
N ARG A 74 10.42 6.43 -8.09
CA ARG A 74 9.97 7.40 -9.11
C ARG A 74 9.27 8.63 -8.52
N LEU A 75 8.75 8.51 -7.31
CA LEU A 75 8.03 9.55 -6.57
C LEU A 75 8.86 10.12 -5.41
N GLY A 76 10.11 9.67 -5.24
CA GLY A 76 10.96 10.11 -4.15
C GLY A 76 10.45 9.74 -2.76
N LEU A 77 9.61 8.71 -2.60
CA LEU A 77 9.08 8.33 -1.27
C LEU A 77 9.96 7.29 -0.58
N THR A 78 10.04 7.36 0.74
CA THR A 78 10.78 6.42 1.60
C THR A 78 9.90 5.90 2.74
N ALA A 79 10.28 4.75 3.30
CA ALA A 79 9.71 4.23 4.54
C ALA A 79 10.50 4.79 5.75
N PRO A 80 9.88 4.93 6.94
CA PRO A 80 10.56 5.39 8.16
C PRO A 80 11.47 4.31 8.79
N PHE A 81 11.77 3.24 8.07
CA PHE A 81 12.58 2.12 8.50
C PHE A 81 13.20 1.42 7.28
N ASP A 82 14.24 0.63 7.52
CA ASP A 82 14.91 -0.13 6.46
C ASP A 82 13.99 -1.18 5.86
N VAL A 83 13.85 -1.13 4.54
CA VAL A 83 13.06 -2.07 3.75
C VAL A 83 13.88 -2.59 2.58
N PRO A 84 13.69 -3.85 2.17
CA PRO A 84 14.32 -4.35 0.94
C PRO A 84 13.95 -3.49 -0.26
N ASP A 85 14.86 -3.38 -1.23
CA ASP A 85 14.58 -2.65 -2.46
C ASP A 85 13.33 -3.20 -3.17
N GLY A 86 12.48 -2.30 -3.65
CA GLY A 86 11.21 -2.62 -4.30
C GLY A 86 10.09 -3.13 -3.40
N ALA A 87 10.34 -3.28 -2.09
CA ALA A 87 9.31 -3.71 -1.15
C ALA A 87 8.25 -2.64 -0.89
N LEU A 88 8.66 -1.36 -0.92
CA LEU A 88 7.75 -0.22 -0.84
C LEU A 88 7.21 0.12 -2.22
N ARG A 89 5.88 0.06 -2.37
CA ARG A 89 5.18 0.27 -3.64
C ARG A 89 3.98 1.19 -3.47
N VAL A 90 3.54 1.77 -4.58
CA VAL A 90 2.46 2.75 -4.61
C VAL A 90 1.52 2.54 -5.80
N TRP A 91 0.22 2.63 -5.53
CA TRP A 91 -0.81 2.89 -6.53
C TRP A 91 -1.13 4.38 -6.51
N VAL A 92 -0.92 5.05 -7.64
CA VAL A 92 -1.30 6.45 -7.83
C VAL A 92 -2.76 6.46 -8.32
N LEU A 93 -3.64 7.17 -7.62
CA LEU A 93 -5.08 7.22 -7.90
C LEU A 93 -5.51 8.53 -8.55
N SER A 94 -4.76 9.60 -8.29
CA SER A 94 -4.91 10.90 -8.94
C SER A 94 -3.54 11.46 -9.29
N ASP A 95 -3.47 12.39 -10.24
CA ASP A 95 -2.24 13.04 -10.67
C ASP A 95 -1.69 13.96 -9.57
N THR A 96 -1.13 13.37 -8.52
CA THR A 96 -0.40 14.08 -7.46
C THR A 96 1.09 13.98 -7.76
N THR A 97 1.71 15.14 -8.02
CA THR A 97 3.16 15.26 -8.11
C THR A 97 3.72 15.54 -6.72
N TYR A 98 4.61 14.68 -6.26
CA TYR A 98 5.41 14.93 -5.06
C TYR A 98 6.65 15.71 -5.51
N ASP A 99 6.62 17.04 -5.35
CA ASP A 99 7.71 17.94 -5.77
C ASP A 99 9.00 17.80 -4.95
N THR A 100 8.97 16.96 -3.91
CA THR A 100 10.07 16.75 -2.99
C THR A 100 10.62 15.32 -3.13
N LEU A 101 11.94 15.23 -3.32
CA LEU A 101 12.66 13.96 -3.26
C LEU A 101 12.91 13.58 -1.80
N ASN A 102 12.82 12.29 -1.49
CA ASN A 102 13.02 11.69 -0.17
C ASN A 102 11.98 12.08 0.88
N VAL A 103 10.69 12.07 0.51
CA VAL A 103 9.59 12.24 1.47
C VAL A 103 9.33 10.94 2.20
N GLU A 104 9.51 10.96 3.51
CA GLU A 104 9.17 9.85 4.38
C GLU A 104 7.65 9.74 4.54
N ILE A 105 7.14 8.51 4.39
CA ILE A 105 5.74 8.19 4.67
C ILE A 105 5.54 8.10 6.17
N GLN A 106 4.60 8.88 6.71
CA GLN A 106 4.23 8.83 8.12
C GLN A 106 3.04 7.89 8.31
N TYR A 107 3.29 6.77 8.98
CA TYR A 107 2.26 5.80 9.36
C TYR A 107 1.61 6.23 10.69
N ALA A 108 0.36 5.84 10.91
CA ALA A 108 -0.29 6.06 12.21
C ALA A 108 0.44 5.27 13.33
N ASP A 109 0.45 5.79 14.56
CA ASP A 109 1.13 5.18 15.71
C ASP A 109 0.77 3.69 15.92
N ALA A 110 -0.48 3.32 15.63
CA ALA A 110 -0.98 1.95 15.70
C ALA A 110 -0.21 0.95 14.80
N PHE A 111 0.59 1.43 13.85
CA PHE A 111 1.43 0.61 12.98
C PHE A 111 2.72 0.11 13.67
N PHE A 112 3.17 0.78 14.75
CA PHE A 112 4.44 0.48 15.43
C PHE A 112 4.28 -0.30 16.74
N GLY A 113 3.06 -0.77 17.04
CA GLY A 113 2.70 -1.50 18.27
C GLY A 113 2.84 -3.01 18.20
#